data_AF-A0A9E8NGP7-F1
#
_entry.id   AF-A0A9E8NGP7-F1
#
_cell.length_a   1.000
_cell.length_b   1.000
_cell.length_c   1.000
_cell.angle_alpha   90.00
_cell.angle_beta   90.00
_cell.angle_gamma   90.00
#
_symmetry.space_group_name_H-M   'P 1'
#
loop_
_entity.id
_entity.type
_entity.pdbx_description
1 polymer ?
#
loop_
_entity_poly.entity_id
_entity_poly.type
_entity_poly.pdbx_seq_one_letter_code
_entity_poly.pdbx_strand_id
1 'polypeptide(L)'
;MIRSVLLGLILVAKSFSAFSQQERIVLDLAKESAALFKSYKFFIQDVEDQRTVPGTAMGKVIALGKEIPVVLPAKADKELFNYWSFAAPKKPQTYLPLYITIRDLSLIEKRMGPNKVTGEVKLSIRFRWYRNMQPVELTNYQTSATYTRPERDYDYAKLVKQLLDQSLTHFQKWMTQNAGKNPALARNLLLVFKEINNTSAEDTVFYSPKRPLIWDDFKVRNGKPGSRYAAAVFTSFGYEGRSYPKDDDLVVEIGLKIFMVKSMSWARTDSRNAGTLRHEQIHFDITRLVVEKFKERLRKAELTIEDYDSEIQYEFLEAFRQMNTDQEQYDGETGHGLNDGVQAAWDRKIANQIATVYSVQ
;
A
#
# COMPACT_ATOMS: atom_id res chain seq x y z
N MET A 1 -36.32 94.44 35.10
CA MET A 1 -36.46 92.98 34.94
C MET A 1 -35.37 92.48 34.01
N ILE A 2 -34.50 91.64 34.57
CA ILE A 2 -33.56 90.62 34.06
C ILE A 2 -33.52 90.36 32.53
N ARG A 3 -32.28 90.28 31.99
CA ARG A 3 -31.68 89.18 31.19
C ARG A 3 -30.76 89.75 30.11
N SER A 4 -29.64 89.16 29.68
CA SER A 4 -28.68 88.15 30.15
C SER A 4 -27.62 88.09 29.03
N VAL A 5 -26.35 87.95 29.40
CA VAL A 5 -25.16 87.82 28.54
C VAL A 5 -25.17 86.50 27.75
N LEU A 6 -24.60 86.46 26.54
CA LEU A 6 -23.84 85.30 26.08
C LEU A 6 -22.80 85.67 25.00
N LEU A 7 -21.52 85.46 25.33
CA LEU A 7 -20.35 85.54 24.45
C LEU A 7 -20.12 84.16 23.82
N GLY A 8 -20.08 84.06 22.50
CA GLY A 8 -19.78 82.82 21.78
C GLY A 8 -18.29 82.71 21.42
N LEU A 9 -17.57 81.78 22.06
CA LEU A 9 -16.22 81.37 21.68
C LEU A 9 -16.30 80.26 20.63
N ILE A 10 -15.75 80.47 19.44
CA ILE A 10 -15.65 79.44 18.39
C ILE A 10 -14.30 78.72 18.56
N LEU A 11 -14.37 77.44 18.92
CA LEU A 11 -13.21 76.53 18.98
C LEU A 11 -13.08 75.80 17.63
N VAL A 12 -12.05 76.10 16.84
CA VAL A 12 -11.73 75.37 15.61
C VAL A 12 -10.90 74.14 15.97
N ALA A 13 -11.54 72.98 16.05
CA ALA A 13 -10.85 71.70 16.20
C ALA A 13 -10.27 71.25 14.84
N LYS A 14 -8.94 71.28 14.70
CA LYS A 14 -8.24 70.64 13.57
C LYS A 14 -8.31 69.12 13.74
N SER A 15 -9.06 68.45 12.88
CA SER A 15 -9.12 67.00 12.78
C SER A 15 -7.78 66.47 12.26
N PHE A 16 -6.94 65.92 13.14
CA PHE A 16 -5.84 65.05 12.70
C PHE A 16 -6.44 63.70 12.32
N SER A 17 -6.30 63.31 11.06
CA SER A 17 -6.61 61.97 10.58
C SER A 17 -5.71 60.98 11.33
N ALA A 18 -6.28 60.19 12.24
CA ALA A 18 -5.57 59.10 12.88
C ALA A 18 -5.24 58.04 11.81
N PHE A 19 -3.96 57.90 11.47
CA PHE A 19 -3.48 56.72 10.73
C PHE A 19 -3.72 55.50 11.62
N SER A 20 -4.69 54.66 11.25
CA SER A 20 -4.89 53.35 11.86
C SER A 20 -3.58 52.55 11.76
N GLN A 21 -3.00 52.22 12.91
CA GLN A 21 -1.78 51.43 12.97
C GLN A 21 -2.16 49.98 12.64
N GLN A 22 -1.65 49.45 11.52
CA GLN A 22 -1.96 48.09 11.08
C GLN A 22 -1.36 47.08 12.07
N GLU A 23 -2.17 46.53 12.97
CA GLU A 23 -1.71 45.65 14.06
C GLU A 23 -1.31 44.25 13.58
N ARG A 24 -1.80 43.84 12.41
CA ARG A 24 -1.51 42.56 11.78
C ARG A 24 -1.68 42.62 10.28
N ILE A 25 -1.01 41.72 9.58
CA ILE A 25 -1.13 41.54 8.14
C ILE A 25 -1.93 40.26 7.90
N VAL A 26 -3.10 40.40 7.28
CA VAL A 26 -3.94 39.26 6.92
C VAL A 26 -3.60 38.84 5.49
N LEU A 27 -3.13 37.62 5.33
CA LEU A 27 -2.71 37.06 4.05
C LEU A 27 -3.85 36.30 3.40
N ASP A 28 -4.62 36.98 2.55
CA ASP A 28 -5.72 36.35 1.83
C ASP A 28 -5.19 35.51 0.64
N LEU A 29 -5.49 34.21 0.67
CA LEU A 29 -5.15 33.26 -0.38
C LEU A 29 -6.28 33.12 -1.42
N ALA A 30 -7.09 34.16 -1.62
CA ALA A 30 -8.25 34.23 -2.50
C ALA A 30 -8.17 33.33 -3.75
N LYS A 31 -9.33 32.71 -4.06
CA LYS A 31 -9.60 31.63 -5.03
C LYS A 31 -9.16 31.95 -6.47
N GLU A 32 -7.87 31.95 -6.72
CA GLU A 32 -7.30 32.01 -8.05
C GLU A 32 -6.32 30.86 -8.19
N SER A 33 -6.86 29.68 -8.45
CA SER A 33 -6.11 28.61 -9.08
C SER A 33 -6.73 28.41 -10.45
N ALA A 34 -6.17 29.09 -11.46
CA ALA A 34 -6.36 28.65 -12.84
C ALA A 34 -5.96 27.18 -12.86
N ALA A 35 -6.84 26.29 -13.33
CA ALA A 35 -6.70 24.84 -13.26
C ALA A 35 -5.23 24.39 -13.44
N LEU A 36 -4.53 24.15 -12.32
CA LEU A 36 -3.08 23.90 -12.30
C LEU A 36 -2.73 22.65 -13.13
N PHE A 37 -3.66 21.70 -13.20
CA PHE A 37 -3.49 20.46 -13.91
C PHE A 37 -4.68 20.17 -14.82
N LYS A 38 -4.41 19.51 -15.96
CA LYS A 38 -5.41 19.09 -16.95
C LYS A 38 -6.09 17.76 -16.60
N SER A 39 -5.44 16.93 -15.77
CA SER A 39 -5.93 15.61 -15.35
C SER A 39 -5.45 15.32 -13.94
N TYR A 40 -6.39 14.93 -13.08
CA TYR A 40 -6.16 14.60 -11.69
C TYR A 40 -6.62 13.17 -11.45
N LYS A 41 -5.79 12.35 -10.79
CA LYS A 41 -6.20 11.04 -10.28
C LYS A 41 -6.37 11.03 -8.76
N PHE A 42 -6.45 12.22 -8.16
CA PHE A 42 -6.64 12.44 -6.73
C PHE A 42 -7.53 13.67 -6.50
N PHE A 43 -8.08 13.78 -5.29
CA PHE A 43 -8.74 14.98 -4.79
C PHE A 43 -8.30 15.22 -3.35
N ILE A 44 -8.38 16.46 -2.87
CA ILE A 44 -8.04 16.77 -1.48
C ILE A 44 -9.22 16.39 -0.60
N GLN A 45 -9.02 15.37 0.22
CA GLN A 45 -10.00 14.89 1.18
C GLN A 45 -9.98 15.72 2.46
N ASP A 46 -8.78 16.05 2.97
CA ASP A 46 -8.63 16.88 4.17
C ASP A 46 -7.22 17.50 4.25
N VAL A 47 -7.08 18.52 5.08
CA VAL A 47 -5.79 19.15 5.45
C VAL A 47 -5.68 19.22 6.96
N GLU A 48 -4.54 18.77 7.50
CA GLU A 48 -4.27 18.79 8.93
C GLU A 48 -3.14 19.77 9.26
N ASP A 49 -3.38 20.69 10.20
CA ASP A 49 -2.35 21.59 10.72
C ASP A 49 -1.60 20.94 11.89
N GLN A 50 -0.41 20.38 11.61
CA GLN A 50 0.50 19.79 12.60
C GLN A 50 1.80 20.60 12.72
N ARG A 51 1.72 21.92 12.50
CA ARG A 51 2.83 22.85 12.79
C ARG A 51 3.05 22.95 14.30
N THR A 52 4.23 23.45 14.71
CA THR A 52 4.54 23.71 16.13
C THR A 52 3.54 24.66 16.79
N VAL A 53 3.02 25.62 16.02
CA VAL A 53 1.97 26.55 16.47
C VAL A 53 0.81 26.49 15.46
N PRO A 54 -0.20 25.62 15.68
CA PRO A 54 -1.36 25.53 14.82
C PRO A 54 -2.24 26.78 14.87
N GLY A 55 -3.06 26.98 13.84
CA GLY A 55 -4.05 28.06 13.78
C GLY A 55 -3.75 29.08 12.68
N THR A 56 -3.96 30.37 12.97
CA THR A 56 -3.91 31.42 11.94
C THR A 56 -2.50 32.00 11.74
N ALA A 57 -1.61 31.88 12.73
CA ALA A 57 -0.31 32.53 12.71
C ALA A 57 0.64 31.92 11.66
N MET A 58 1.38 32.77 10.95
CA MET A 58 2.45 32.34 10.02
C MET A 58 3.83 32.89 10.39
N GLY A 59 3.92 33.84 11.33
CA GLY A 59 5.19 34.43 11.73
C GLY A 59 5.09 35.94 11.80
N LYS A 60 6.22 36.62 11.58
CA LYS A 60 6.34 38.07 11.72
C LYS A 60 7.16 38.65 10.58
N VAL A 61 6.73 39.82 10.12
CA VAL A 61 7.35 40.60 9.05
C VAL A 61 7.64 42.01 9.54
N ILE A 62 8.50 42.75 8.83
CA ILE A 62 8.93 44.08 9.20
C ILE A 62 8.23 45.12 8.35
N ALA A 63 7.42 45.98 8.95
CA ALA A 63 6.82 47.12 8.26
C ALA A 63 7.02 48.40 9.06
N LEU A 64 7.52 49.43 8.39
CA LEU A 64 7.84 50.74 8.98
C LEU A 64 8.67 50.62 10.27
N GLY A 65 9.71 49.77 10.23
CA GLY A 65 10.62 49.52 11.35
C GLY A 65 10.08 48.67 12.51
N LYS A 66 8.84 48.16 12.44
CA LYS A 66 8.24 47.31 13.50
C LYS A 66 8.01 45.89 13.01
N GLU A 67 8.13 44.92 13.91
CA GLU A 67 7.64 43.56 13.68
C GLU A 67 6.11 43.53 13.75
N ILE A 68 5.49 43.05 12.69
CA ILE A 68 4.03 42.90 12.57
C ILE A 68 3.73 41.42 12.33
N PRO A 69 2.79 40.81 13.07
CA PRO A 69 2.40 39.43 12.84
C PRO A 69 1.70 39.26 11.49
N VAL A 70 2.02 38.15 10.80
CA VAL A 70 1.28 37.70 9.62
C VAL A 70 0.37 36.56 10.01
N VAL A 71 -0.90 36.68 9.63
CA VAL A 71 -1.94 35.71 9.93
C VAL A 71 -2.74 35.36 8.67
N LEU A 72 -3.28 34.16 8.63
CA LEU A 72 -4.29 33.73 7.66
C LEU A 72 -5.70 34.20 8.09
N PRO A 73 -6.65 34.36 7.14
CA PRO A 73 -8.04 34.75 7.43
C PRO A 73 -8.77 33.76 8.35
N ALA A 74 -8.49 32.46 8.19
CA ALA A 74 -8.91 31.40 9.10
C ALA A 74 -7.73 30.48 9.45
N LYS A 75 -8.02 29.40 10.18
CA LYS A 75 -7.01 28.39 10.53
C LYS A 75 -6.36 27.82 9.26
N ALA A 76 -5.06 27.49 9.34
CA ALA A 76 -4.28 27.10 8.17
C ALA A 76 -4.81 25.83 7.47
N ASP A 77 -5.27 24.84 8.23
CA ASP A 77 -5.97 23.67 7.70
C ASP A 77 -7.12 24.05 6.75
N LYS A 78 -8.04 24.91 7.23
CA LYS A 78 -9.21 25.36 6.47
C LYS A 78 -8.83 26.22 5.27
N GLU A 79 -7.91 27.16 5.44
CA GLU A 79 -7.48 28.05 4.35
C GLU A 79 -6.75 27.29 3.25
N LEU A 80 -5.82 26.39 3.61
CA LEU A 80 -5.10 25.59 2.61
C LEU A 80 -5.98 24.52 1.97
N PHE A 81 -6.93 23.92 2.73
CA PHE A 81 -7.95 23.06 2.13
C PHE A 81 -8.74 23.82 1.06
N ASN A 82 -9.25 25.02 1.38
CA ASN A 82 -9.98 25.83 0.42
C ASN A 82 -9.12 26.17 -0.81
N TYR A 83 -7.84 26.49 -0.60
CA TYR A 83 -6.90 26.80 -1.68
C TYR A 83 -6.68 25.59 -2.61
N TRP A 84 -6.28 24.45 -2.06
CA TRP A 84 -5.95 23.25 -2.86
C TRP A 84 -7.19 22.54 -3.43
N SER A 85 -8.31 22.55 -2.71
CA SER A 85 -9.56 21.90 -3.15
C SER A 85 -10.26 22.68 -4.27
N PHE A 86 -10.01 23.98 -4.43
CA PHE A 86 -10.64 24.78 -5.49
C PHE A 86 -10.28 24.27 -6.90
N ALA A 87 -9.13 23.61 -7.07
CA ALA A 87 -8.69 23.02 -8.32
C ALA A 87 -9.13 21.55 -8.51
N ALA A 88 -9.84 20.95 -7.54
CA ALA A 88 -10.10 19.51 -7.53
C ALA A 88 -11.14 19.08 -8.57
N PRO A 89 -10.96 17.90 -9.20
CA PRO A 89 -11.84 17.42 -10.25
C PRO A 89 -13.21 16.91 -9.72
N LYS A 90 -14.25 16.99 -10.56
CA LYS A 90 -15.66 16.70 -10.21
C LYS A 90 -16.04 15.20 -10.09
N LYS A 91 -15.09 14.26 -10.02
CA LYS A 91 -15.35 12.79 -9.99
C LYS A 91 -14.64 12.11 -8.80
N PRO A 92 -15.17 12.19 -7.57
CA PRO A 92 -14.48 11.75 -6.36
C PRO A 92 -14.31 10.22 -6.23
N GLN A 93 -15.24 9.41 -6.76
CA GLN A 93 -15.28 7.97 -6.45
C GLN A 93 -14.13 7.14 -7.06
N THR A 94 -13.49 7.61 -8.14
CA THR A 94 -12.38 6.89 -8.79
C THR A 94 -11.00 7.43 -8.42
N TYR A 95 -10.94 8.51 -7.63
CA TYR A 95 -9.70 9.24 -7.36
C TYR A 95 -9.19 8.98 -5.96
N LEU A 96 -7.88 9.16 -5.78
CA LEU A 96 -7.22 8.99 -4.48
C LEU A 96 -7.66 10.10 -3.51
N PRO A 97 -8.26 9.76 -2.34
CA PRO A 97 -8.60 10.73 -1.32
C PRO A 97 -7.34 11.16 -0.58
N LEU A 98 -6.80 12.32 -0.95
CA LEU A 98 -5.51 12.82 -0.47
C LEU A 98 -5.67 13.64 0.82
N TYR A 99 -4.89 13.31 1.82
CA TYR A 99 -4.75 14.06 3.06
C TYR A 99 -3.39 14.77 3.05
N ILE A 100 -3.41 16.08 3.31
CA ILE A 100 -2.17 16.89 3.37
C ILE A 100 -1.92 17.32 4.81
N THR A 101 -0.76 16.98 5.34
CA THR A 101 -0.33 17.42 6.67
C THR A 101 0.63 18.59 6.56
N ILE A 102 0.31 19.71 7.19
CA ILE A 102 1.18 20.87 7.29
C ILE A 102 2.14 20.66 8.46
N ARG A 103 3.44 20.65 8.19
CA ARG A 103 4.51 20.56 9.20
C ARG A 103 5.18 21.91 9.45
N ASP A 104 5.30 22.72 8.40
CA ASP A 104 5.82 24.08 8.48
C ASP A 104 5.09 24.94 7.44
N LEU A 105 4.64 26.11 7.87
CA LEU A 105 4.20 27.20 7.00
C LEU A 105 4.56 28.47 7.76
N SER A 106 5.71 29.03 7.43
CA SER A 106 6.28 30.16 8.13
C SER A 106 6.73 31.26 7.18
N LEU A 107 6.57 32.50 7.63
CA LEU A 107 7.02 33.71 6.98
C LEU A 107 7.75 34.56 8.03
N ILE A 108 9.07 34.68 7.85
CA ILE A 108 9.96 35.34 8.81
C ILE A 108 10.80 36.36 8.06
N GLU A 109 10.91 37.56 8.62
CA GLU A 109 11.79 38.59 8.10
C GLU A 109 12.81 39.08 9.11
N LYS A 110 13.94 39.54 8.59
CA LYS A 110 15.01 40.19 9.35
C LYS A 110 15.42 41.49 8.66
N ARG A 111 15.60 42.54 9.45
CA ARG A 111 16.12 43.82 8.96
C ARG A 111 17.60 43.69 8.65
N MET A 112 18.01 44.07 7.45
CA MET A 112 19.41 44.02 7.01
C MET A 112 20.06 45.41 6.95
N GLY A 113 19.27 46.49 6.95
CA GLY A 113 19.75 47.86 6.94
C GLY A 113 18.61 48.88 6.80
N PRO A 114 18.92 50.18 6.65
CA PRO A 114 17.92 51.21 6.40
C PRO A 114 17.11 50.89 5.15
N ASN A 115 15.78 50.77 5.29
CA ASN A 115 14.87 50.43 4.20
C ASN A 115 15.26 49.13 3.44
N LYS A 116 15.86 48.15 4.12
CA LYS A 116 16.23 46.85 3.55
C LYS A 116 15.87 45.71 4.49
N VAL A 117 14.98 44.84 4.03
CA VAL A 117 14.49 43.66 4.77
C VAL A 117 14.73 42.43 3.91
N THR A 118 15.21 41.36 4.54
CA THR A 118 15.30 40.04 3.93
C THR A 118 14.30 39.11 4.61
N GLY A 119 13.56 38.36 3.81
CA GLY A 119 12.55 37.42 4.29
C GLY A 119 12.73 36.03 3.73
N GLU A 120 12.15 35.08 4.45
CA GLU A 120 12.02 33.69 4.04
C GLU A 120 10.57 33.23 4.25
N VAL A 121 10.00 32.62 3.21
CA VAL A 121 8.78 31.81 3.32
C VAL A 121 9.19 30.36 3.25
N LYS A 122 8.72 29.52 4.17
CA LYS A 122 8.99 28.09 4.20
C LYS A 122 7.70 27.29 4.25
N LEU A 123 7.67 26.19 3.52
CA LEU A 123 6.57 25.21 3.48
C LEU A 123 7.16 23.81 3.65
N SER A 124 6.59 23.02 4.57
CA SER A 124 6.88 21.59 4.71
C SER A 124 5.56 20.85 4.89
N ILE A 125 5.32 19.85 4.04
CA ILE A 125 4.08 19.08 4.03
C ILE A 125 4.33 17.58 3.83
N ARG A 126 3.35 16.77 4.23
CA ARG A 126 3.29 15.34 3.93
C ARG A 126 1.98 15.01 3.23
N PHE A 127 2.05 14.04 2.33
CA PHE A 127 0.93 13.50 1.57
C PHE A 127 0.67 12.07 2.00
N ARG A 128 -0.57 11.79 2.42
CA ARG A 128 -1.02 10.44 2.78
C ARG A 128 -2.43 10.20 2.29
N TRP A 129 -2.85 8.95 2.31
CA TRP A 129 -4.26 8.57 2.19
C TRP A 129 -4.58 7.51 3.22
N TYR A 130 -5.84 7.11 3.32
CA TYR A 130 -6.27 6.06 4.22
C TYR A 130 -6.75 4.86 3.43
N ARG A 131 -6.17 3.70 3.74
CA ARG A 131 -6.61 2.40 3.25
C ARG A 131 -7.06 1.59 4.46
N ASN A 132 -8.34 1.19 4.50
CA ASN A 132 -8.93 0.47 5.62
C ASN A 132 -8.69 1.14 7.00
N MET A 133 -8.88 2.47 7.05
CA MET A 133 -8.63 3.32 8.24
C MET A 133 -7.16 3.38 8.70
N GLN A 134 -6.23 2.76 7.99
CA GLN A 134 -4.79 2.88 8.25
C GLN A 134 -4.15 3.96 7.36
N PRO A 135 -3.30 4.83 7.92
CA PRO A 135 -2.61 5.85 7.14
C PRO A 135 -1.53 5.21 6.26
N VAL A 136 -1.55 5.53 4.98
CA VAL A 136 -0.52 5.15 4.01
C VAL A 136 0.18 6.41 3.53
N GLU A 137 1.43 6.59 3.97
CA GLU A 137 2.28 7.70 3.55
C GLU A 137 2.70 7.55 2.08
N LEU A 138 2.60 8.63 1.31
CA LEU A 138 2.89 8.63 -0.12
C LEU A 138 4.22 9.33 -0.42
N THR A 139 4.30 10.62 -0.07
CA THR A 139 5.52 11.42 -0.25
C THR A 139 5.48 12.64 0.69
N ASN A 140 6.62 13.31 0.83
CA ASN A 140 6.72 14.59 1.53
C ASN A 140 7.31 15.64 0.59
N TYR A 141 7.08 16.91 0.92
CA TYR A 141 7.61 18.03 0.16
C TYR A 141 8.01 19.17 1.09
N GLN A 142 9.20 19.71 0.89
CA GLN A 142 9.69 20.88 1.60
C GLN A 142 10.30 21.86 0.61
N THR A 143 9.94 23.13 0.73
CA THR A 143 10.43 24.21 -0.11
C THR A 143 10.55 25.50 0.72
N SER A 144 11.44 26.40 0.32
CA SER A 144 11.47 27.75 0.82
C SER A 144 11.81 28.74 -0.30
N ALA A 145 11.39 29.99 -0.12
CA ALA A 145 11.76 31.10 -0.97
C ALA A 145 12.28 32.24 -0.12
N THR A 146 13.45 32.75 -0.49
CA THR A 146 14.03 33.94 0.12
C THR A 146 13.83 35.15 -0.79
N TYR A 147 13.67 36.32 -0.20
CA TYR A 147 13.51 37.57 -0.94
C TYR A 147 14.13 38.72 -0.17
N THR A 148 14.42 39.82 -0.88
CA THR A 148 14.87 41.09 -0.29
C THR A 148 14.01 42.20 -0.83
N ARG A 149 13.53 43.08 0.05
CA ARG A 149 12.62 44.18 -0.30
C ARG A 149 12.88 45.45 0.52
N PRO A 150 12.41 46.61 0.06
CA PRO A 150 12.25 47.78 0.92
C PRO A 150 11.18 47.55 2.00
N GLU A 151 11.15 48.38 3.04
CA GLU A 151 10.19 48.26 4.15
C GLU A 151 8.74 48.57 3.73
N ARG A 152 8.54 49.11 2.53
CA ARG A 152 7.24 49.44 1.91
C ARG A 152 6.95 48.50 0.74
N ASP A 153 5.66 48.26 0.48
CA ASP A 153 5.11 47.44 -0.62
C ASP A 153 5.56 45.97 -0.64
N TYR A 154 4.63 45.05 -0.37
CA TYR A 154 4.89 43.61 -0.40
C TYR A 154 3.65 42.84 -0.88
N ASP A 155 3.90 41.72 -1.57
CA ASP A 155 2.87 40.75 -1.97
C ASP A 155 3.30 39.35 -1.50
N TYR A 156 3.18 39.12 -0.19
CA TYR A 156 3.46 37.81 0.41
C TYR A 156 2.50 36.74 -0.11
N ALA A 157 1.27 37.12 -0.47
CA ALA A 157 0.26 36.18 -0.96
C ALA A 157 0.76 35.50 -2.23
N LYS A 158 1.34 36.26 -3.18
CA LYS A 158 1.95 35.68 -4.38
C LYS A 158 3.04 34.65 -4.08
N LEU A 159 3.97 34.95 -3.17
CA LEU A 159 5.05 34.02 -2.81
C LEU A 159 4.50 32.75 -2.15
N VAL A 160 3.58 32.89 -1.19
CA VAL A 160 2.95 31.74 -0.52
C VAL A 160 2.19 30.89 -1.53
N LYS A 161 1.38 31.49 -2.41
CA LYS A 161 0.66 30.79 -3.49
C LYS A 161 1.60 30.00 -4.39
N GLN A 162 2.74 30.57 -4.78
CA GLN A 162 3.76 29.86 -5.57
C GLN A 162 4.29 28.60 -4.87
N LEU A 163 4.56 28.65 -3.56
CA LEU A 163 5.02 27.48 -2.80
C LEU A 163 3.92 26.41 -2.70
N LEU A 164 2.67 26.83 -2.51
CA LEU A 164 1.51 25.94 -2.47
C LEU A 164 1.25 25.26 -3.83
N ASP A 165 1.43 25.98 -4.94
CA ASP A 165 1.28 25.44 -6.29
C ASP A 165 2.39 24.44 -6.64
N GLN A 166 3.63 24.76 -6.24
CA GLN A 166 4.77 23.85 -6.38
C GLN A 166 4.55 22.55 -5.61
N SER A 167 3.90 22.61 -4.45
CA SER A 167 3.65 21.43 -3.61
C SER A 167 2.68 20.45 -4.28
N LEU A 168 1.58 20.93 -4.86
CA LEU A 168 0.69 20.09 -5.66
C LEU A 168 1.36 19.62 -6.96
N THR A 169 2.21 20.45 -7.57
CA THR A 169 2.94 20.07 -8.79
C THR A 169 3.91 18.92 -8.51
N HIS A 170 4.60 18.98 -7.37
CA HIS A 170 5.42 17.88 -6.88
C HIS A 170 4.59 16.60 -6.72
N PHE A 171 3.43 16.68 -6.04
CA PHE A 171 2.58 15.52 -5.82
C PHE A 171 2.02 14.94 -7.13
N GLN A 172 1.57 15.77 -8.06
CA GLN A 172 1.11 15.33 -9.38
C GLN A 172 2.21 14.61 -10.16
N LYS A 173 3.44 15.14 -10.13
CA LYS A 173 4.60 14.49 -10.76
C LYS A 173 4.88 13.13 -10.11
N TRP A 174 4.87 13.08 -8.77
CA TRP A 174 5.04 11.85 -8.02
C TRP A 174 3.97 10.81 -8.38
N MET A 175 2.69 11.19 -8.41
CA MET A 175 1.58 10.34 -8.82
C MET A 175 1.78 9.79 -10.23
N THR A 176 2.20 10.63 -11.18
CA THR A 176 2.43 10.22 -12.58
C THR A 176 3.57 9.19 -12.69
N GLN A 177 4.59 9.31 -11.85
CA GLN A 177 5.74 8.41 -11.84
C GLN A 177 5.45 7.08 -11.12
N ASN A 178 4.53 7.09 -10.15
CA ASN A 178 4.29 5.97 -9.23
C ASN A 178 2.98 5.20 -9.49
N ALA A 179 2.03 5.77 -10.23
CA ALA A 179 0.77 5.09 -10.57
C ALA A 179 1.03 3.74 -11.23
N GLY A 180 0.39 2.67 -10.72
CA GLY A 180 0.58 1.29 -11.19
C GLY A 180 1.95 0.67 -10.90
N LYS A 181 2.85 1.38 -10.19
CA LYS A 181 4.23 0.95 -9.91
C LYS A 181 4.60 1.00 -8.44
N ASN A 182 3.81 1.68 -7.62
CA ASN A 182 4.06 1.82 -6.19
C ASN A 182 2.95 1.13 -5.39
N PRO A 183 3.27 0.14 -4.53
CA PRO A 183 2.27 -0.59 -3.75
C PRO A 183 1.52 0.30 -2.74
N ALA A 184 2.06 1.47 -2.38
CA ALA A 184 1.35 2.45 -1.54
C ALA A 184 0.08 3.00 -2.22
N LEU A 185 -0.03 2.89 -3.55
CA LEU A 185 -1.20 3.31 -4.32
C LEU A 185 -2.17 2.16 -4.62
N ALA A 186 -1.82 0.92 -4.32
CA ALA A 186 -2.70 -0.22 -4.51
C ALA A 186 -3.91 -0.12 -3.56
N ARG A 187 -5.10 -0.36 -4.12
CA ARG A 187 -6.39 -0.35 -3.42
C ARG A 187 -6.87 -1.75 -3.13
N ASN A 188 -6.60 -2.69 -4.03
CA ASN A 188 -7.04 -4.07 -3.89
C ASN A 188 -5.84 -5.01 -3.89
N LEU A 189 -6.08 -6.22 -3.41
CA LEU A 189 -5.15 -7.33 -3.53
C LEU A 189 -5.71 -8.33 -4.53
N LEU A 190 -4.92 -8.67 -5.55
CA LEU A 190 -5.29 -9.65 -6.56
C LEU A 190 -4.41 -10.89 -6.42
N LEU A 191 -5.02 -12.01 -6.03
CA LEU A 191 -4.34 -13.29 -5.89
C LEU A 191 -4.31 -14.04 -7.23
N VAL A 192 -3.12 -14.43 -7.67
CA VAL A 192 -2.90 -15.17 -8.92
C VAL A 192 -2.12 -16.45 -8.62
N PHE A 193 -2.62 -17.59 -9.07
CA PHE A 193 -1.92 -18.87 -8.93
C PHE A 193 -1.24 -19.27 -10.23
N LYS A 194 -0.04 -19.83 -10.13
CA LYS A 194 0.66 -20.47 -11.24
C LYS A 194 1.20 -21.82 -10.79
N GLU A 195 1.14 -22.82 -11.67
CA GLU A 195 1.81 -24.08 -11.42
C GLU A 195 3.22 -24.04 -12.00
N ILE A 196 4.19 -24.52 -11.23
CA ILE A 196 5.59 -24.59 -11.61
C ILE A 196 5.94 -26.03 -11.90
N ASN A 197 6.15 -26.30 -13.18
CA ASN A 197 6.56 -27.60 -13.69
C ASN A 197 7.94 -27.45 -14.34
N ASN A 198 9.01 -27.69 -13.57
CA ASN A 198 10.37 -27.60 -14.11
C ASN A 198 10.83 -28.98 -14.61
N THR A 199 10.81 -29.18 -15.93
CA THR A 199 11.20 -30.44 -16.56
C THR A 199 12.71 -30.74 -16.50
N SER A 200 13.56 -29.78 -16.08
CA SER A 200 15.01 -29.96 -16.00
C SER A 200 15.52 -30.29 -14.60
N ALA A 201 14.65 -30.53 -13.62
CA ALA A 201 15.07 -30.89 -12.26
C ALA A 201 15.50 -32.37 -12.20
N GLU A 202 16.79 -32.61 -12.03
CA GLU A 202 17.36 -33.96 -12.10
C GLU A 202 16.79 -34.90 -11.02
N ASP A 203 16.67 -34.42 -9.79
CA ASP A 203 16.22 -35.20 -8.62
C ASP A 203 14.74 -35.03 -8.27
N THR A 204 13.96 -34.34 -9.11
CA THR A 204 12.56 -34.00 -8.80
C THR A 204 11.64 -34.42 -9.92
N VAL A 205 10.49 -35.00 -9.57
CA VAL A 205 9.37 -35.21 -10.48
C VAL A 205 8.28 -34.22 -10.11
N PHE A 206 7.90 -33.32 -11.01
CA PHE A 206 6.76 -32.44 -10.81
C PHE A 206 5.46 -33.16 -11.18
N TYR A 207 4.40 -32.89 -10.43
CA TYR A 207 3.12 -33.56 -10.63
C TYR A 207 2.55 -33.25 -12.01
N SER A 208 2.16 -34.30 -12.73
CA SER A 208 1.38 -34.15 -13.95
C SER A 208 0.53 -35.39 -14.18
N PRO A 209 -0.76 -35.25 -14.50
CA PRO A 209 -1.60 -36.40 -14.87
C PRO A 209 -1.10 -37.08 -16.16
N LYS A 210 -0.33 -36.35 -16.98
CA LYS A 210 0.30 -36.88 -18.21
C LYS A 210 1.63 -37.60 -17.93
N ARG A 211 2.18 -37.47 -16.73
CA ARG A 211 3.42 -38.12 -16.29
C ARG A 211 3.19 -38.79 -14.92
N PRO A 212 2.54 -39.96 -14.87
CA PRO A 212 2.45 -40.77 -13.65
C PRO A 212 3.84 -41.28 -13.23
N LEU A 213 4.04 -41.57 -11.94
CA LEU A 213 5.27 -42.14 -11.38
C LEU A 213 5.68 -43.44 -12.09
N ILE A 214 6.99 -43.64 -12.26
CA ILE A 214 7.58 -44.87 -12.79
C ILE A 214 8.70 -45.33 -11.87
N TRP A 215 9.06 -46.62 -11.94
CA TRP A 215 10.08 -47.17 -11.05
C TRP A 215 11.47 -46.53 -11.15
N ASP A 216 11.80 -45.90 -12.28
CA ASP A 216 13.06 -45.18 -12.45
C ASP A 216 13.15 -43.87 -11.64
N ASP A 217 12.03 -43.38 -11.10
CA ASP A 217 12.00 -42.24 -10.18
C ASP A 217 12.47 -42.61 -8.78
N PHE A 218 12.34 -43.89 -8.40
CA PHE A 218 12.73 -44.40 -7.08
C PHE A 218 14.21 -44.76 -7.10
N LYS A 219 15.07 -43.76 -6.88
CA LYS A 219 16.53 -43.89 -7.03
C LYS A 219 17.18 -44.71 -5.92
N VAL A 220 16.54 -44.80 -4.76
CA VAL A 220 17.02 -45.64 -3.66
C VAL A 220 16.45 -47.05 -3.84
N ARG A 221 17.34 -48.01 -4.13
CA ARG A 221 16.98 -49.39 -4.47
C ARG A 221 16.83 -50.33 -3.27
N ASN A 222 17.40 -49.93 -2.13
CA ASN A 222 17.32 -50.70 -0.89
C ASN A 222 16.35 -49.99 0.06
N GLY A 223 15.44 -50.74 0.68
CA GLY A 223 14.64 -50.17 1.76
C GLY A 223 15.51 -49.64 2.88
N LYS A 224 14.99 -48.66 3.65
CA LYS A 224 15.67 -48.20 4.86
C LYS A 224 15.94 -49.43 5.75
N PRO A 225 17.17 -49.60 6.30
CA PRO A 225 17.49 -50.75 7.14
C PRO A 225 16.45 -50.94 8.25
N GLY A 226 15.88 -52.15 8.35
CA GLY A 226 14.84 -52.48 9.33
C GLY A 226 13.40 -52.05 8.97
N SER A 227 13.17 -51.46 7.79
CA SER A 227 11.82 -51.10 7.36
C SER A 227 11.00 -52.34 6.97
N ARG A 228 9.77 -52.42 7.47
CA ARG A 228 8.77 -53.44 7.10
C ARG A 228 8.01 -53.11 5.81
N TYR A 229 8.18 -51.90 5.28
CA TYR A 229 7.42 -51.40 4.14
C TYR A 229 8.00 -51.88 2.79
N ALA A 230 7.13 -52.02 1.80
CA ALA A 230 7.47 -52.47 0.45
C ALA A 230 8.16 -51.36 -0.37
N ALA A 231 7.67 -50.13 -0.23
CA ALA A 231 8.18 -48.91 -0.82
C ALA A 231 7.86 -47.72 0.10
N ALA A 232 8.44 -46.56 -0.22
CA ALA A 232 7.99 -45.28 0.29
C ALA A 232 8.30 -44.20 -0.75
N VAL A 233 7.29 -43.40 -1.07
CA VAL A 233 7.43 -42.19 -1.87
C VAL A 233 7.57 -40.96 -0.97
N PHE A 234 8.46 -40.04 -1.36
CA PHE A 234 8.54 -38.72 -0.75
C PHE A 234 7.86 -37.71 -1.68
N THR A 235 6.59 -37.40 -1.39
CA THR A 235 5.81 -36.38 -2.07
C THR A 235 5.62 -35.18 -1.15
N SER A 236 5.64 -33.98 -1.72
CA SER A 236 5.41 -32.75 -0.99
C SER A 236 4.99 -31.63 -1.94
N PHE A 237 4.63 -30.49 -1.38
CA PHE A 237 4.41 -29.27 -2.13
C PHE A 237 5.13 -28.09 -1.47
N GLY A 238 5.39 -27.08 -2.28
CA GLY A 238 5.93 -25.81 -1.84
C GLY A 238 5.37 -24.68 -2.69
N TYR A 239 5.64 -23.44 -2.28
CA TYR A 239 5.29 -22.28 -3.07
C TYR A 239 6.45 -21.29 -3.15
N GLU A 240 6.43 -20.47 -4.19
CA GLU A 240 7.18 -19.23 -4.28
C GLU A 240 6.19 -18.07 -4.39
N GLY A 241 6.39 -17.06 -3.55
CA GLY A 241 5.56 -15.85 -3.55
C GLY A 241 6.31 -14.68 -4.16
N ARG A 242 5.63 -13.92 -5.02
CA ARG A 242 6.08 -12.57 -5.39
C ARG A 242 4.90 -11.63 -5.43
N SER A 243 5.11 -10.38 -5.03
CA SER A 243 4.10 -9.33 -5.17
C SER A 243 4.62 -8.19 -6.04
N TYR A 244 3.72 -7.60 -6.82
CA TYR A 244 4.02 -6.43 -7.62
C TYR A 244 2.76 -5.59 -7.84
N PRO A 245 2.89 -4.26 -7.85
CA PRO A 245 1.78 -3.38 -8.19
C PRO A 245 1.44 -3.51 -9.68
N LYS A 246 0.15 -3.47 -9.98
CA LYS A 246 -0.39 -3.40 -11.34
C LYS A 246 -1.69 -2.60 -11.30
N ASP A 247 -1.72 -1.47 -12.00
CA ASP A 247 -2.86 -0.54 -11.99
C ASP A 247 -3.25 -0.14 -10.54
N ASP A 248 -4.47 -0.43 -10.12
CA ASP A 248 -4.96 -0.18 -8.74
C ASP A 248 -4.81 -1.39 -7.81
N ASP A 249 -4.16 -2.47 -8.26
CA ASP A 249 -4.03 -3.72 -7.52
C ASP A 249 -2.58 -3.97 -7.06
N LEU A 250 -2.43 -4.60 -5.90
CA LEU A 250 -1.24 -5.35 -5.55
C LEU A 250 -1.47 -6.80 -5.98
N VAL A 251 -0.78 -7.22 -7.03
CA VAL A 251 -0.85 -8.61 -7.50
C VAL A 251 0.05 -9.46 -6.62
N VAL A 252 -0.52 -10.46 -5.97
CA VAL A 252 0.20 -11.50 -5.23
C VAL A 252 0.17 -12.75 -6.08
N GLU A 253 1.33 -13.11 -6.63
CA GLU A 253 1.49 -14.29 -7.48
C GLU A 253 2.10 -15.43 -6.65
N ILE A 254 1.36 -16.53 -6.56
CA ILE A 254 1.75 -17.75 -5.84
C ILE A 254 2.06 -18.84 -6.86
N GLY A 255 3.34 -19.11 -7.02
CA GLY A 255 3.87 -20.21 -7.83
C GLY A 255 3.90 -21.50 -7.02
N LEU A 256 3.07 -22.47 -7.38
CA LEU A 256 2.88 -23.74 -6.67
C LEU A 256 3.74 -24.84 -7.29
N LYS A 257 4.49 -25.55 -6.46
CA LYS A 257 5.31 -26.71 -6.82
C LYS A 257 4.70 -27.92 -6.15
N ILE A 258 4.19 -28.87 -6.92
CA ILE A 258 3.77 -30.18 -6.43
C ILE A 258 4.79 -31.19 -6.93
N PHE A 259 5.47 -31.90 -6.03
CA PHE A 259 6.64 -32.67 -6.43
C PHE A 259 6.88 -33.95 -5.63
N MET A 260 7.66 -34.83 -6.22
CA MET A 260 8.25 -36.02 -5.62
C MET A 260 9.78 -35.93 -5.70
N VAL A 261 10.48 -36.30 -4.63
CA VAL A 261 11.95 -36.28 -4.55
C VAL A 261 12.50 -37.69 -4.81
N LYS A 262 13.24 -37.84 -5.91
CA LYS A 262 13.72 -39.13 -6.42
C LYS A 262 14.71 -39.80 -5.46
N SER A 263 15.66 -39.03 -4.94
CA SER A 263 16.68 -39.48 -3.98
C SER A 263 16.13 -39.85 -2.60
N MET A 264 14.92 -39.41 -2.25
CA MET A 264 14.27 -39.72 -0.97
C MET A 264 13.24 -40.84 -1.06
N SER A 265 12.93 -41.29 -2.28
CA SER A 265 11.93 -42.33 -2.52
C SER A 265 12.59 -43.65 -2.87
N TRP A 266 12.07 -44.74 -2.30
CA TRP A 266 12.65 -46.07 -2.42
C TRP A 266 11.60 -47.15 -2.61
N ALA A 267 12.00 -48.25 -3.23
CA ALA A 267 11.18 -49.44 -3.36
C ALA A 267 12.08 -50.67 -3.41
N ARG A 268 11.75 -51.71 -2.63
CA ARG A 268 12.47 -52.97 -2.68
C ARG A 268 12.29 -53.62 -4.05
N THR A 269 13.35 -54.25 -4.56
CA THR A 269 13.35 -54.85 -5.90
C THR A 269 12.23 -55.87 -6.09
N ASP A 270 11.93 -56.68 -5.07
CA ASP A 270 10.88 -57.69 -5.06
C ASP A 270 9.46 -57.11 -4.96
N SER A 271 9.34 -55.85 -4.55
CA SER A 271 8.07 -55.12 -4.42
C SER A 271 7.76 -54.21 -5.61
N ARG A 272 8.61 -54.19 -6.65
CA ARG A 272 8.40 -53.36 -7.85
C ARG A 272 7.33 -53.95 -8.78
N ASN A 273 6.05 -53.79 -8.42
CA ASN A 273 4.90 -54.24 -9.22
C ASN A 273 3.86 -53.11 -9.43
N ALA A 274 2.88 -53.32 -10.32
CA ALA A 274 1.90 -52.28 -10.65
C ALA A 274 1.04 -51.82 -9.45
N GLY A 275 0.69 -52.72 -8.53
CA GLY A 275 -0.10 -52.39 -7.35
C GLY A 275 0.65 -51.49 -6.37
N THR A 276 1.90 -51.82 -6.06
CA THR A 276 2.75 -50.97 -5.20
C THR A 276 3.02 -49.61 -5.86
N LEU A 277 3.32 -49.56 -7.16
CA LEU A 277 3.51 -48.28 -7.85
C LEU A 277 2.24 -47.42 -7.83
N ARG A 278 1.07 -48.06 -7.97
CA ARG A 278 -0.22 -47.38 -7.89
C ARG A 278 -0.48 -46.83 -6.47
N HIS A 279 -0.13 -47.58 -5.44
CA HIS A 279 -0.23 -47.13 -4.05
C HIS A 279 0.59 -45.85 -3.83
N GLU A 280 1.84 -45.83 -4.30
CA GLU A 280 2.71 -44.63 -4.23
C GLU A 280 2.19 -43.47 -5.09
N GLN A 281 1.55 -43.76 -6.24
CA GLN A 281 0.92 -42.73 -7.07
C GLN A 281 -0.23 -42.02 -6.33
N ILE A 282 -1.01 -42.74 -5.52
CA ILE A 282 -2.09 -42.13 -4.73
C ILE A 282 -1.55 -41.14 -3.71
N HIS A 283 -0.41 -41.40 -3.07
CA HIS A 283 0.24 -40.42 -2.20
C HIS A 283 0.56 -39.12 -2.95
N PHE A 284 1.04 -39.23 -4.21
CA PHE A 284 1.31 -38.05 -5.02
C PHE A 284 0.04 -37.31 -5.46
N ASP A 285 -1.02 -38.06 -5.78
CA ASP A 285 -2.34 -37.51 -6.10
C ASP A 285 -2.96 -36.80 -4.88
N ILE A 286 -2.81 -37.34 -3.66
CA ILE A 286 -3.23 -36.71 -2.40
C ILE A 286 -2.53 -35.36 -2.23
N THR A 287 -1.20 -35.32 -2.40
CA THR A 287 -0.43 -34.06 -2.35
C THR A 287 -0.99 -33.02 -3.33
N ARG A 288 -1.32 -33.43 -4.57
CA ARG A 288 -1.91 -32.53 -5.57
C ARG A 288 -3.27 -31.96 -5.13
N LEU A 289 -4.11 -32.79 -4.53
CA LEU A 289 -5.43 -32.38 -4.05
C LEU A 289 -5.34 -31.43 -2.86
N VAL A 290 -4.38 -31.64 -1.96
CA VAL A 290 -4.11 -30.72 -0.85
C VAL A 290 -3.74 -29.32 -1.36
N VAL A 291 -3.01 -29.23 -2.48
CA VAL A 291 -2.69 -27.94 -3.09
C VAL A 291 -3.93 -27.21 -3.64
N GLU A 292 -4.94 -27.93 -4.14
CA GLU A 292 -6.22 -27.28 -4.47
C GLU A 292 -6.95 -26.79 -3.22
N LYS A 293 -6.96 -27.57 -2.13
CA LYS A 293 -7.50 -27.10 -0.84
C LYS A 293 -6.77 -25.85 -0.35
N PHE A 294 -5.44 -25.77 -0.52
CA PHE A 294 -4.65 -24.58 -0.19
C PHE A 294 -5.08 -23.36 -1.04
N LYS A 295 -5.25 -23.52 -2.36
CA LYS A 295 -5.75 -22.45 -3.22
C LYS A 295 -7.14 -21.96 -2.79
N GLU A 296 -8.03 -22.88 -2.40
CA GLU A 296 -9.36 -22.53 -1.90
C GLU A 296 -9.32 -21.80 -0.56
N ARG A 297 -8.44 -22.23 0.36
CA ARG A 297 -8.20 -21.54 1.64
C ARG A 297 -7.77 -20.10 1.41
N LEU A 298 -6.75 -19.89 0.57
CA LEU A 298 -6.28 -18.54 0.26
C LEU A 298 -7.32 -17.65 -0.44
N ARG A 299 -8.22 -18.23 -1.25
CA ARG A 299 -9.34 -17.47 -1.85
C ARG A 299 -10.41 -17.05 -0.83
N LYS A 300 -10.51 -17.76 0.29
CA LYS A 300 -11.47 -17.49 1.38
C LYS A 300 -10.85 -16.70 2.53
N ALA A 301 -9.52 -16.69 2.64
CA ALA A 301 -8.79 -15.95 3.66
C ALA A 301 -8.95 -14.44 3.49
N GLU A 302 -8.92 -13.71 4.61
CA GLU A 302 -9.00 -12.25 4.64
C GLU A 302 -7.63 -11.63 4.37
N LEU A 303 -7.12 -11.81 3.14
CA LEU A 303 -5.82 -11.25 2.74
C LEU A 303 -5.90 -9.73 2.63
N THR A 304 -4.99 -9.03 3.33
CA THR A 304 -4.82 -7.58 3.26
C THR A 304 -3.50 -7.22 2.58
N ILE A 305 -3.39 -6.02 2.01
CA ILE A 305 -2.13 -5.56 1.42
C ILE A 305 -1.02 -5.48 2.48
N GLU A 306 -1.42 -5.22 3.73
CA GLU A 306 -0.53 -5.07 4.88
C GLU A 306 -0.01 -6.41 5.41
N ASP A 307 -0.77 -7.50 5.32
CA ASP A 307 -0.47 -8.76 6.03
C ASP A 307 -0.71 -10.05 5.23
N TYR A 308 -0.83 -9.97 3.90
CA TYR A 308 -1.05 -11.17 3.08
C TYR A 308 0.04 -12.24 3.24
N ASP A 309 1.29 -11.85 3.51
CA ASP A 309 2.42 -12.78 3.57
C ASP A 309 2.30 -13.73 4.78
N SER A 310 1.97 -13.18 5.94
CA SER A 310 1.75 -13.94 7.18
C SER A 310 0.59 -14.93 7.02
N GLU A 311 -0.52 -14.48 6.45
CA GLU A 311 -1.72 -15.30 6.27
C GLU A 311 -1.48 -16.42 5.24
N ILE A 312 -0.76 -16.13 4.15
CA ILE A 312 -0.38 -17.16 3.18
C ILE A 312 0.52 -18.22 3.80
N GLN A 313 1.48 -17.82 4.63
CA GLN A 313 2.36 -18.73 5.35
C GLN A 313 1.58 -19.58 6.37
N TYR A 314 0.61 -18.99 7.07
CA TYR A 314 -0.27 -19.71 7.99
C TYR A 314 -1.06 -20.80 7.26
N GLU A 315 -1.77 -20.45 6.19
CA GLU A 315 -2.56 -21.40 5.40
C GLU A 315 -1.70 -22.46 4.71
N PHE A 316 -0.45 -22.13 4.36
CA PHE A 316 0.50 -23.12 3.86
C PHE A 316 0.81 -24.19 4.92
N LEU A 317 1.08 -23.78 6.17
CA LEU A 317 1.34 -24.72 7.26
C LEU A 317 0.12 -25.59 7.57
N GLU A 318 -1.09 -25.02 7.52
CA GLU A 318 -2.34 -25.77 7.66
C GLU A 318 -2.52 -26.79 6.55
N ALA A 319 -2.28 -26.41 5.30
CA ALA A 319 -2.31 -27.33 4.16
C ALA A 319 -1.24 -28.43 4.28
N PHE A 320 -0.04 -28.10 4.76
CA PHE A 320 1.01 -29.09 4.99
C PHE A 320 0.65 -30.10 6.09
N ARG A 321 0.03 -29.65 7.19
CA ARG A 321 -0.52 -30.54 8.22
C ARG A 321 -1.60 -31.45 7.64
N GLN A 322 -2.53 -30.89 6.86
CA GLN A 322 -3.59 -31.66 6.20
C GLN A 322 -3.02 -32.72 5.25
N MET A 323 -1.93 -32.42 4.53
CA MET A 323 -1.26 -33.40 3.68
C MET A 323 -0.81 -34.63 4.46
N ASN A 324 -0.19 -34.42 5.61
CA ASN A 324 0.28 -35.54 6.44
C ASN A 324 -0.90 -36.34 7.00
N THR A 325 -1.95 -35.68 7.48
CA THR A 325 -3.17 -36.35 7.93
C THR A 325 -3.84 -37.16 6.82
N ASP A 326 -3.97 -36.61 5.60
CA ASP A 326 -4.59 -37.30 4.46
C ASP A 326 -3.76 -38.52 4.04
N GLN A 327 -2.42 -38.43 4.05
CA GLN A 327 -1.52 -39.54 3.75
C GLN A 327 -1.56 -40.64 4.83
N GLU A 328 -1.53 -40.26 6.11
CA GLU A 328 -1.63 -41.21 7.23
C GLU A 328 -2.99 -41.93 7.25
N GLN A 329 -4.08 -41.22 6.94
CA GLN A 329 -5.41 -41.81 6.81
C GLN A 329 -5.43 -42.85 5.69
N TYR A 330 -4.90 -42.52 4.52
CA TYR A 330 -4.86 -43.42 3.38
C TYR A 330 -4.02 -44.68 3.66
N ASP A 331 -2.83 -44.53 4.26
CA ASP A 331 -1.99 -45.65 4.69
C ASP A 331 -2.71 -46.53 5.71
N GLY A 332 -3.34 -45.92 6.72
CA GLY A 332 -4.06 -46.63 7.77
C GLY A 332 -5.25 -47.42 7.25
N GLU A 333 -6.07 -46.82 6.38
CA GLU A 333 -7.27 -47.45 5.81
C GLU A 333 -6.94 -48.57 4.83
N THR A 334 -5.90 -48.40 4.00
CA THR A 334 -5.47 -49.43 3.03
C THR A 334 -4.59 -50.51 3.66
N GLY A 335 -4.17 -50.33 4.92
CA GLY A 335 -3.17 -51.18 5.54
C GLY A 335 -1.84 -51.14 4.79
N HIS A 336 -1.39 -49.94 4.40
CA HIS A 336 -0.23 -49.70 3.54
C HIS A 336 -0.31 -50.46 2.20
N GLY A 337 -1.50 -50.41 1.57
CA GLY A 337 -1.77 -51.04 0.27
C GLY A 337 -2.02 -52.56 0.31
N LEU A 338 -2.18 -53.17 1.49
CA LEU A 338 -2.46 -54.60 1.62
C LEU A 338 -3.94 -54.96 1.48
N ASN A 339 -4.84 -53.98 1.59
CA ASN A 339 -6.29 -54.17 1.44
C ASN A 339 -6.75 -53.71 0.05
N ASP A 340 -6.79 -54.64 -0.91
CA ASP A 340 -7.16 -54.38 -2.31
C ASP A 340 -8.54 -53.73 -2.46
N GLY A 341 -9.50 -54.11 -1.62
CA GLY A 341 -10.86 -53.56 -1.67
C GLY A 341 -10.91 -52.08 -1.28
N VAL A 342 -10.18 -51.70 -0.23
CA VAL A 342 -10.07 -50.30 0.23
C VAL A 342 -9.18 -49.50 -0.72
N GLN A 343 -8.09 -50.08 -1.24
CA GLN A 343 -7.24 -49.49 -2.27
C GLN A 343 -8.05 -49.09 -3.51
N ALA A 344 -8.90 -49.99 -4.03
CA ALA A 344 -9.75 -49.72 -5.18
C ALA A 344 -10.84 -48.67 -4.90
N ALA A 345 -11.29 -48.53 -3.65
CA ALA A 345 -12.19 -47.45 -3.26
C ALA A 345 -11.47 -46.09 -3.28
N TRP A 346 -10.27 -46.01 -2.73
CA TRP A 346 -9.42 -44.82 -2.79
C TRP A 346 -9.05 -44.44 -4.22
N ASP A 347 -8.73 -45.42 -5.07
CA ASP A 347 -8.44 -45.18 -6.48
C ASP A 347 -9.58 -44.45 -7.19
N ARG A 348 -10.81 -44.94 -7.03
CA ARG A 348 -12.00 -44.30 -7.64
C ARG A 348 -12.24 -42.90 -7.06
N LYS A 349 -12.12 -42.74 -5.75
CA LYS A 349 -12.30 -41.45 -5.06
C LYS A 349 -11.31 -40.40 -5.58
N ILE A 350 -10.03 -40.74 -5.57
CA ILE A 350 -8.94 -39.84 -5.97
C ILE A 350 -9.00 -39.55 -7.47
N ALA A 351 -9.27 -40.56 -8.31
CA ALA A 351 -9.43 -40.35 -9.76
C ALA A 351 -10.56 -39.36 -10.07
N ASN A 352 -11.71 -39.47 -9.41
CA ASN A 352 -12.82 -38.52 -9.58
C ASN A 352 -12.45 -37.09 -9.15
N GLN A 353 -11.73 -36.96 -8.03
CA GLN A 353 -11.28 -35.65 -7.54
C GLN A 353 -10.25 -35.03 -8.48
N ILE A 354 -9.25 -35.79 -8.93
CA ILE A 354 -8.25 -35.35 -9.91
C ILE A 354 -8.92 -34.96 -11.24
N ALA A 355 -9.86 -35.76 -11.74
CA ALA A 355 -10.62 -35.42 -12.95
C ALA A 355 -11.36 -34.09 -12.82
N THR A 356 -11.89 -33.78 -11.63
CA THR A 356 -12.55 -32.48 -11.35
C THR A 356 -11.55 -31.33 -11.41
N VAL A 357 -10.32 -31.52 -10.92
CA VAL A 357 -9.27 -30.49 -10.98
C VAL A 357 -8.89 -30.14 -12.41
N TYR A 358 -8.83 -31.13 -13.31
CA TYR A 358 -8.39 -30.95 -14.69
C TYR A 358 -9.52 -30.81 -15.73
N SER A 359 -10.79 -30.91 -15.34
CA SER A 359 -11.93 -30.62 -16.22
C SER A 359 -12.36 -29.14 -16.17
N VAL A 360 -11.93 -28.41 -15.14
CA VAL A 360 -12.29 -27.01 -14.87
C VAL A 360 -11.17 -26.03 -15.27
N GLN A 361 -9.98 -26.54 -15.61
CA GLN A 361 -8.85 -25.77 -16.16
C GLN A 361 -8.90 -25.76 -17.68
#